data_AF-A0A2T4LJU0-F1
#
_entry.id   AF-A0A2T4LJU0-F1
#
_cell.length_a   1.000
_cell.length_b   1.000
_cell.length_c   1.000
_cell.angle_alpha   90.00
_cell.angle_beta   90.00
_cell.angle_gamma   90.00
#
_symmetry.space_group_name_H-M   'P 1'
#
loop_
_entity.id
_entity.type
_entity.pdbx_description
1 polymer ?
#
loop_
_entity_poly.entity_id
_entity_poly.type
_entity_poly.pdbx_seq_one_letter_code
_entity_poly.pdbx_strand_id
1 'polypeptide(L)'
;IHIELEDSNYLKDAILKFGLYDGVNHVVIDATTLSQHSELVAWLENEETKKIVYDAKKTYVAAHRLDINIKNIVFEAMLASYIIDPSRAIDDVQSVVSHYNQHFVPSSVSIYGKGKKRQVPESETLNDYVAAI
;
A
#
# COMPACT_ATOMS: atom_id res chain seq x y z
N ILE A 1 2.48 6.77 0.19
CA ILE A 1 3.25 5.52 0.04
C ILE A 1 2.32 4.34 0.20
N HIS A 2 2.75 3.19 -0.30
CA HIS A 2 2.04 1.92 -0.13
C HIS A 2 3.03 0.76 -0.03
N ILE A 3 2.77 -0.19 0.86
CA ILE A 3 3.48 -1.47 0.90
C ILE A 3 2.48 -2.56 0.53
N GLU A 4 2.73 -3.21 -0.61
CA GLU A 4 1.89 -4.27 -1.13
C GLU A 4 2.34 -5.62 -0.60
N LEU A 5 1.37 -6.39 -0.14
CA LEU A 5 1.57 -7.72 0.43
C LEU A 5 0.93 -8.77 -0.48
N GLU A 6 1.42 -9.99 -0.39
CA GLU A 6 0.84 -11.10 -1.13
C GLU A 6 -0.63 -11.33 -0.80
N ASP A 7 -1.06 -11.13 0.45
CA ASP A 7 -2.45 -11.21 0.92
C ASP A 7 -2.66 -10.34 2.18
N SER A 8 -3.76 -10.55 2.90
CA SER A 8 -4.21 -9.71 4.02
C SER A 8 -3.44 -9.88 5.35
N ASN A 9 -2.69 -10.95 5.54
CA ASN A 9 -1.99 -11.24 6.80
C ASN A 9 -0.63 -10.54 6.86
N TYR A 10 -0.65 -9.27 7.27
CA TYR A 10 0.53 -8.42 7.40
C TYR A 10 1.62 -8.90 8.38
N LEU A 11 1.34 -9.90 9.21
CA LEU A 11 2.34 -10.52 10.07
C LEU A 11 3.17 -11.60 9.34
N LYS A 12 2.64 -12.23 8.28
CA LYS A 12 3.22 -13.44 7.69
C LYS A 12 3.41 -13.36 6.18
N ASP A 13 2.50 -12.72 5.47
CA ASP A 13 2.46 -12.77 4.01
C ASP A 13 3.67 -12.07 3.41
N ALA A 14 4.09 -12.54 2.22
CA ALA A 14 5.24 -11.99 1.53
C ALA A 14 5.03 -10.49 1.25
N ILE A 15 6.10 -9.71 1.43
CA ILE A 15 6.10 -8.29 1.09
C ILE A 15 6.58 -8.18 -0.35
N LEU A 16 5.76 -7.60 -1.22
CA LEU A 16 5.99 -7.64 -2.67
C LEU A 16 6.62 -6.34 -3.17
N LYS A 17 5.88 -5.23 -3.09
CA LYS A 17 6.26 -3.96 -3.71
C LYS A 17 6.12 -2.80 -2.74
N PHE A 18 6.92 -1.77 -2.98
CA PHE A 18 6.77 -0.46 -2.37
C PHE A 18 6.40 0.56 -3.45
N GLY A 19 5.34 1.33 -3.20
CA GLY A 19 4.89 2.43 -4.04
C GLY A 19 5.07 3.79 -3.34
N LEU A 20 5.54 4.79 -4.09
CA LEU A 20 5.63 6.18 -3.66
C LEU A 20 5.06 7.09 -4.75
N TYR A 21 4.19 8.01 -4.35
CA TYR A 21 3.73 9.12 -5.17
C TYR A 21 4.19 10.43 -4.51
N ASP A 22 4.89 11.28 -5.25
CA ASP A 22 5.42 12.57 -4.76
C ASP A 22 4.52 13.77 -5.10
N GLY A 23 3.38 13.54 -5.76
CA GLY A 23 2.50 14.59 -6.29
C GLY A 23 2.62 14.79 -7.81
N VAL A 24 3.61 14.17 -8.46
CA VAL A 24 3.86 14.23 -9.91
C VAL A 24 4.20 12.86 -10.46
N ASN A 25 5.09 12.12 -9.79
CA ASN A 25 5.66 10.87 -10.25
C ASN A 25 5.23 9.71 -9.35
N HIS A 26 4.97 8.57 -9.98
CA HIS A 26 4.80 7.29 -9.31
C HIS A 26 6.09 6.47 -9.45
N VAL A 27 6.58 5.98 -8.31
CA VAL A 27 7.74 5.10 -8.25
C VAL A 27 7.31 3.79 -7.60
N VAL A 28 7.63 2.67 -8.25
CA VAL A 28 7.41 1.33 -7.72
C VAL A 28 8.70 0.54 -7.77
N ILE A 29 9.05 -0.09 -6.65
CA ILE A 29 10.21 -0.97 -6.52
C ILE A 29 9.81 -2.25 -5.79
N ASP A 30 10.66 -3.28 -5.86
CA ASP A 30 10.55 -4.44 -4.97
C ASP A 30 10.77 -3.97 -3.53
N ALA A 31 9.84 -4.29 -2.62
CA ALA A 31 9.94 -3.80 -1.24
C ALA A 31 11.21 -4.30 -0.54
N THR A 32 11.69 -5.48 -0.93
CA THR A 32 12.91 -6.10 -0.41
C THR A 32 14.19 -5.32 -0.78
N THR A 33 14.15 -4.42 -1.76
CA THR A 33 15.31 -3.59 -2.15
C THR A 33 15.33 -2.23 -1.45
N LEU A 34 14.35 -1.91 -0.59
CA LEU A 34 14.28 -0.62 0.11
C LEU A 34 15.57 -0.28 0.88
N SER A 35 16.19 -1.27 1.52
CA SER A 35 17.45 -1.08 2.28
C SER A 35 18.63 -0.63 1.42
N GLN A 36 18.55 -0.78 0.10
CA GLN A 36 19.56 -0.31 -0.86
C GLN A 36 19.45 1.20 -1.12
N HIS A 37 18.36 1.85 -0.69
CA HIS A 37 18.06 3.25 -0.91
C HIS A 37 18.12 4.03 0.43
N SER A 38 19.32 4.31 0.92
CA SER A 38 19.54 4.93 2.24
C SER A 38 18.81 6.25 2.43
N GLU A 39 18.73 7.11 1.41
CA GLU A 39 17.99 8.39 1.47
C GLU A 39 16.47 8.17 1.61
N LEU A 40 15.92 7.16 0.93
CA LEU A 40 14.51 6.82 1.05
C LEU A 40 14.20 6.24 2.43
N VAL A 41 15.06 5.37 2.97
CA VAL A 41 14.93 4.85 4.34
C VAL A 41 14.99 6.00 5.34
N ALA A 42 15.98 6.90 5.23
CA ALA A 42 16.08 8.08 6.09
C ALA A 42 14.82 8.96 5.99
N TRP A 43 14.26 9.15 4.79
CA TRP A 43 13.00 9.87 4.62
C TRP A 43 11.82 9.13 5.29
N LEU A 44 11.74 7.81 5.19
CA LEU A 44 10.68 7.00 5.83
C LEU A 44 10.75 7.08 7.36
N GLU A 45 11.96 7.12 7.93
CA GLU A 45 12.20 7.14 9.39
C GLU A 45 12.26 8.56 9.98
N ASN A 46 12.18 9.61 9.17
CA ASN A 46 12.20 10.99 9.65
C ASN A 46 10.82 11.40 10.24
N GLU A 47 10.82 11.95 11.45
CA GLU A 47 9.63 12.44 12.16
C GLU A 47 9.04 13.73 11.55
N GLU A 48 9.80 14.48 10.77
CA GLU A 48 9.37 15.72 10.13
C GLU A 48 8.73 15.49 8.75
N THR A 49 9.01 14.34 8.12
CA THR A 49 8.47 14.02 6.79
C THR A 49 7.12 13.32 6.92
N LYS A 50 6.11 13.80 6.20
CA LYS A 50 4.72 13.33 6.31
C LYS A 50 4.45 12.18 5.37
N LYS A 51 3.84 11.11 5.88
CA LYS A 51 3.42 9.95 5.06
C LYS A 51 1.90 9.84 5.06
N ILE A 52 1.36 9.70 3.86
CA ILE A 52 -0.05 9.35 3.63
C ILE A 52 -0.10 7.92 3.14
N VAL A 53 -1.00 7.13 3.72
CA VAL A 53 -1.13 5.69 3.47
C VAL A 53 -2.58 5.27 3.35
N TYR A 54 -2.81 4.07 2.81
CA TYR A 54 -4.15 3.47 2.80
C TYR A 54 -4.50 2.80 4.15
N ASP A 55 -3.61 1.96 4.68
CA ASP A 55 -3.74 1.23 5.95
C ASP A 55 -2.43 1.40 6.74
N ALA A 56 -2.45 2.21 7.81
CA ALA A 56 -1.24 2.56 8.55
C ALA A 56 -0.75 1.40 9.40
N LYS A 57 -1.65 0.57 9.93
CA LYS A 57 -1.25 -0.60 10.73
C LYS A 57 -0.52 -1.61 9.85
N LYS A 58 -1.08 -1.95 8.68
CA LYS A 58 -0.42 -2.82 7.69
C LYS A 58 0.92 -2.24 7.30
N THR A 59 0.96 -0.96 6.93
CA THR A 59 2.19 -0.29 6.48
C THR A 59 3.26 -0.29 7.55
N TYR A 60 2.90 0.04 8.80
CA TYR A 60 3.84 0.06 9.93
C TYR A 60 4.45 -1.31 10.19
N VAL A 61 3.62 -2.36 10.25
CA VAL A 61 4.11 -3.72 10.51
C VAL A 61 4.95 -4.24 9.35
N ALA A 62 4.54 -4.00 8.11
CA ALA A 62 5.29 -4.41 6.93
C ALA A 62 6.65 -3.68 6.84
N ALA A 63 6.69 -2.38 7.12
CA ALA A 63 7.94 -1.61 7.19
C ALA A 63 8.87 -2.16 8.28
N HIS A 64 8.33 -2.46 9.47
CA HIS A 64 9.13 -3.02 10.56
C HIS A 64 9.69 -4.43 10.22
N ARG A 65 8.98 -5.23 9.42
CA ARG A 65 9.48 -6.52 8.92
C ARG A 65 10.63 -6.36 7.91
N LEU A 66 10.82 -5.16 7.36
CA LEU A 66 11.93 -4.78 6.48
C LEU A 66 13.02 -3.99 7.23
N ASP A 67 13.00 -3.99 8.56
CA ASP A 67 13.90 -3.21 9.42
C ASP A 67 13.81 -1.68 9.20
N ILE A 68 12.62 -1.18 8.82
CA ILE A 68 12.34 0.26 8.63
C ILE A 68 11.36 0.75 9.69
N ASN A 69 11.80 1.68 10.54
CA ASN A 69 11.00 2.29 11.60
C ASN A 69 10.24 3.52 11.07
N ILE A 70 9.23 3.29 10.23
CA ILE A 70 8.47 4.37 9.60
C ILE A 70 7.88 5.35 10.63
N LYS A 71 8.09 6.65 10.40
CA LYS A 71 7.63 7.73 11.27
C LYS A 71 6.62 8.64 10.58
N ASN A 72 5.83 9.34 11.40
CA ASN A 72 4.97 10.45 10.99
C ASN A 72 4.00 10.11 9.83
N ILE A 73 3.25 9.02 9.99
CA ILE A 73 2.06 8.77 9.19
C ILE A 73 0.97 9.75 9.66
N VAL A 74 0.61 10.70 8.80
CA VAL A 74 -0.30 11.80 9.14
C VAL A 74 -1.73 11.58 8.68
N PHE A 75 -1.95 10.64 7.77
CA PHE A 75 -3.27 10.33 7.24
C PHE A 75 -3.35 8.88 6.77
N GLU A 76 -4.49 8.25 7.06
CA GLU A 76 -4.85 6.90 6.62
C GLU A 76 -6.22 6.92 5.93
N ALA A 77 -6.27 6.56 4.64
CA ALA A 77 -7.49 6.62 3.85
C ALA A 77 -8.55 5.58 4.27
N MET A 78 -8.14 4.36 4.64
CA MET A 78 -9.06 3.29 5.08
C MET A 78 -9.81 3.72 6.35
N LEU A 79 -9.07 4.14 7.38
CA LEU A 79 -9.67 4.60 8.62
C LEU A 79 -10.52 5.87 8.43
N ALA A 80 -10.08 6.81 7.60
CA ALA A 80 -10.88 8.00 7.28
C ALA A 80 -12.22 7.61 6.62
N SER A 81 -12.20 6.69 5.65
CA SER A 81 -13.42 6.16 5.02
C SER A 81 -14.34 5.47 6.02
N TYR A 82 -13.77 4.68 6.93
CA TYR A 82 -14.53 4.00 7.98
C TYR A 82 -15.23 4.97 8.93
N ILE A 83 -14.57 6.08 9.30
CA ILE A 83 -15.18 7.11 10.16
C ILE A 83 -16.33 7.83 9.45
N ILE A 84 -16.18 8.09 8.15
CA ILE A 84 -17.20 8.79 7.35
C ILE A 84 -18.47 7.95 7.21
N ASP A 85 -18.34 6.65 6.90
CA ASP A 85 -19.49 5.75 6.77
C ASP A 85 -19.10 4.30 7.15
N PRO A 86 -19.24 3.92 8.42
CA PRO A 86 -18.85 2.59 8.91
C PRO A 86 -19.81 1.48 8.46
N SER A 87 -20.93 1.82 7.81
CA SER A 87 -21.87 0.83 7.27
C SER A 87 -21.36 0.17 5.99
N ARG A 88 -20.33 0.74 5.37
CA ARG A 88 -19.77 0.25 4.10
C ARG A 88 -18.70 -0.79 4.32
N ALA A 89 -18.72 -1.80 3.46
CA ALA A 89 -17.63 -2.76 3.37
C ALA A 89 -16.40 -2.06 2.78
N ILE A 90 -15.26 -2.27 3.44
CA ILE A 90 -13.96 -1.85 2.93
C ILE A 90 -13.17 -3.12 2.61
N ASP A 91 -13.24 -3.52 1.34
CA ASP A 91 -12.60 -4.74 0.86
C ASP A 91 -11.16 -4.46 0.40
N ASP A 92 -10.96 -3.33 -0.28
CA ASP A 92 -9.68 -2.89 -0.83
C ASP A 92 -9.66 -1.37 -1.17
N VAL A 93 -8.55 -0.89 -1.72
CA VAL A 93 -8.40 0.52 -2.14
C VAL A 93 -9.50 0.95 -3.11
N GLN A 94 -9.83 0.10 -4.08
CA GLN A 94 -10.88 0.36 -5.08
C GLN A 94 -12.24 0.59 -4.41
N SER A 95 -12.59 -0.20 -3.41
CA SER A 95 -13.84 -0.04 -2.67
C SER A 95 -13.95 1.34 -2.01
N VAL A 96 -12.85 1.89 -1.50
CA VAL A 96 -12.82 3.23 -0.89
C VAL A 96 -12.89 4.34 -1.94
N VAL A 97 -12.00 4.33 -2.94
CA VAL A 97 -11.90 5.45 -3.90
C VAL A 97 -13.13 5.55 -4.81
N SER A 98 -13.77 4.42 -5.13
CA SER A 98 -14.99 4.39 -5.94
C SER A 98 -16.16 5.14 -5.30
N HIS A 99 -16.18 5.28 -3.97
CA HIS A 99 -17.19 6.06 -3.25
C HIS A 99 -17.10 7.56 -3.55
N TYR A 100 -15.94 8.01 -3.99
CA TYR A 100 -15.65 9.39 -4.38
C TYR A 100 -15.59 9.53 -5.91
N ASN A 101 -16.26 8.63 -6.65
CA ASN A 101 -16.31 8.57 -8.12
C ASN A 101 -14.92 8.45 -8.77
N GLN A 102 -13.96 7.83 -8.07
CA GLN A 102 -12.63 7.54 -8.60
C GLN A 102 -12.54 6.05 -8.99
N HIS A 103 -12.13 5.78 -10.22
CA HIS A 103 -12.13 4.43 -10.80
C HIS A 103 -10.78 4.03 -11.42
N PHE A 104 -9.70 4.72 -11.03
CA PHE A 104 -8.35 4.46 -11.56
C PHE A 104 -7.66 3.25 -10.90
N VAL A 105 -8.12 2.82 -9.71
CA VAL A 105 -7.59 1.63 -9.03
C VAL A 105 -8.46 0.42 -9.39
N PRO A 106 -7.90 -0.65 -9.98
CA PRO A 106 -8.62 -1.89 -10.18
C PRO A 106 -8.83 -2.61 -8.84
N SER A 107 -9.83 -3.49 -8.74
CA SER A 107 -10.03 -4.25 -7.49
C SER A 107 -8.95 -5.31 -7.30
N SER A 108 -8.62 -5.61 -6.05
CA SER A 108 -7.65 -6.65 -5.67
C SER A 108 -8.02 -7.99 -6.27
N VAL A 109 -9.32 -8.31 -6.32
CA VAL A 109 -9.81 -9.56 -6.94
C VAL A 109 -9.57 -9.59 -8.45
N SER A 110 -9.63 -8.46 -9.15
CA SER A 110 -9.33 -8.42 -10.58
C SER A 110 -7.84 -8.63 -10.89
N ILE A 111 -6.96 -8.26 -9.96
CA ILE A 111 -5.51 -8.38 -10.07
C ILE A 111 -5.01 -9.76 -9.61
N TYR A 112 -5.43 -10.18 -8.42
CA TYR A 112 -4.96 -11.41 -7.79
C TYR A 112 -5.84 -12.62 -8.03
N GLY A 113 -7.09 -12.46 -8.48
CA GLY A 113 -8.08 -13.52 -8.48
C GLY A 113 -8.68 -13.79 -7.09
N LYS A 114 -9.46 -14.87 -6.96
CA LYS A 114 -10.16 -15.23 -5.71
C LYS A 114 -10.11 -16.74 -5.45
N GLY A 115 -9.99 -17.12 -4.17
CA GLY A 115 -10.02 -18.51 -3.73
C GLY A 115 -8.93 -19.34 -4.40
N LYS A 116 -9.30 -20.48 -5.00
CA LYS A 116 -8.35 -21.40 -5.66
C LYS A 116 -7.65 -20.81 -6.88
N LYS A 117 -8.19 -19.75 -7.49
CA LYS A 117 -7.58 -19.07 -8.64
C LYS A 117 -6.71 -17.87 -8.23
N ARG A 118 -6.52 -17.67 -6.92
CA ARG A 118 -5.74 -16.55 -6.41
C ARG A 118 -4.25 -16.79 -6.66
N GLN A 119 -3.55 -15.82 -7.23
CA GLN A 119 -2.11 -15.87 -7.45
C GLN A 119 -1.53 -14.46 -7.53
N VAL A 120 -0.26 -14.30 -7.15
CA VAL A 120 0.49 -13.06 -7.41
C VAL A 120 0.66 -12.92 -8.93
N PRO A 121 0.28 -11.78 -9.54
CA PRO A 121 0.44 -11.59 -10.97
C PRO A 121 1.90 -11.35 -11.35
N GLU A 122 2.18 -11.29 -12.64
CA GLU A 122 3.50 -10.90 -13.15
C GLU A 122 3.92 -9.51 -12.64
N SER A 123 5.23 -9.30 -12.54
CA SER A 123 5.83 -8.11 -11.95
C SER A 123 5.35 -6.80 -12.60
N GLU A 124 5.18 -6.80 -13.92
CA GLU A 124 4.67 -5.64 -14.68
C GLU A 124 3.24 -5.26 -14.24
N THR A 125 2.31 -6.22 -14.26
CA THR A 125 0.93 -6.02 -13.78
C THR A 125 0.89 -5.57 -12.32
N LEU A 126 1.76 -6.13 -11.48
CA LEU A 126 1.83 -5.75 -10.07
C LEU A 126 2.37 -4.33 -9.90
N ASN A 127 3.36 -3.93 -10.70
CA ASN A 127 3.88 -2.57 -10.68
C ASN A 127 2.81 -1.56 -11.07
N ASP A 128 2.06 -1.83 -12.15
CA ASP A 128 0.97 -0.96 -12.60
C ASP A 128 -0.13 -0.84 -11.55
N TYR A 129 -0.49 -1.95 -10.90
CA TYR A 129 -1.48 -1.95 -9.83
C TYR A 129 -1.02 -1.10 -8.64
N VAL A 130 0.21 -1.28 -8.19
CA VAL A 130 0.78 -0.54 -7.05
C VAL A 130 0.98 0.94 -7.39
N ALA A 131 1.29 1.27 -8.64
CA ALA A 131 1.37 2.66 -9.10
C ALA A 131 0.01 3.34 -9.09
N ALA A 132 -1.09 2.62 -9.32
CA ALA A 132 -2.44 3.18 -9.29
C ALA A 132 -2.92 3.51 -7.87
N ILE A 133 -2.32 2.91 -6.82
CA ILE A 133 -2.69 3.11 -5.40
C ILE A 133 -2.02 4.36 -4.82
#